data_AF-A0A7H4PEL3-F1
#
_entry.id   AF-A0A7H4PEL3-F1
#
_cell.length_a   1.000
_cell.length_b   1.000
_cell.length_c   1.000
_cell.angle_alpha   90.00
_cell.angle_beta   90.00
_cell.angle_gamma   90.00
#
_symmetry.space_group_name_H-M   'P 1'
#
loop_
_entity.id
_entity.type
_entity.pdbx_description
1 polymer ?
#
loop_
_entity_poly.entity_id
_entity_poly.type
_entity_poly.pdbx_seq_one_letter_code
_entity_poly.pdbx_strand_id
1 'polypeptide(L)'
;MQISQLDYNNYVGVIGIGRIKRGKVKPNQQVTIIDSEGKTRNGKVGKVLTHLGLERIESDVAEAGDIIAITGLGELNISDTICDTQNVEALPALSVDEPTVSMFFCVNTSPFCGKEGKYVTSRQILDRLNKELVHNVALRVEETPDADAFRVSGRGELHLSVLIENMRREGFEMAVSPSESYLPRNRWP
;
A
#
# COMPACT_ATOMS: atom_id res chain seq x y z
N MET A 1 7.80 -4.82 -16.23
CA MET A 1 7.15 -5.52 -15.09
C MET A 1 6.17 -4.54 -14.47
N GLN A 2 4.94 -4.95 -14.15
CA GLN A 2 4.00 -4.10 -13.41
C GLN A 2 4.02 -4.51 -11.93
N ILE A 3 4.05 -3.54 -11.03
CA ILE A 3 3.95 -3.77 -9.59
C ILE A 3 2.51 -4.11 -9.25
N SER A 4 2.31 -5.31 -8.72
CA SER A 4 1.00 -5.83 -8.31
C SER A 4 0.82 -5.76 -6.80
N GLN A 5 1.91 -5.89 -6.04
CA GLN A 5 1.92 -5.82 -4.59
C GLN A 5 3.15 -5.06 -4.11
N LEU A 6 3.01 -4.42 -2.96
CA LEU A 6 4.11 -3.78 -2.25
C LEU A 6 4.31 -4.49 -0.93
N ASP A 7 5.57 -4.58 -0.53
CA ASP A 7 5.99 -5.11 0.74
C ASP A 7 7.07 -4.19 1.32
N TYR A 8 7.33 -4.26 2.61
CA TYR A 8 8.25 -3.35 3.29
C TYR A 8 9.17 -4.10 4.24
N ASN A 9 10.46 -3.77 4.19
CA ASN A 9 11.46 -4.30 5.11
C ASN A 9 12.32 -3.15 5.66
N ASN A 10 12.52 -3.12 6.98
CA ASN A 10 13.31 -2.09 7.66
C ASN A 10 14.77 -1.96 7.13
N TYR A 11 15.35 -3.04 6.61
CA TYR A 11 16.74 -3.05 6.13
C TYR A 11 16.87 -2.73 4.63
N VAL A 12 15.86 -3.06 3.84
CA VAL A 12 15.93 -3.01 2.37
C VAL A 12 14.99 -1.95 1.78
N GLY A 13 14.09 -1.39 2.61
CA GLY A 13 13.08 -0.42 2.22
C GLY A 13 11.86 -1.06 1.57
N VAL A 14 11.23 -0.31 0.66
CA VAL A 14 10.07 -0.75 -0.12
C VAL A 14 10.50 -1.82 -1.13
N ILE A 15 9.72 -2.89 -1.18
CA ILE A 15 9.89 -4.05 -2.05
C ILE A 15 8.70 -4.10 -3.01
N GLY A 16 8.98 -3.97 -4.30
CA GLY A 16 7.98 -4.09 -5.35
C GLY A 16 7.84 -5.54 -5.82
N ILE A 17 6.66 -6.12 -5.68
CA ILE A 17 6.35 -7.48 -6.11
C ILE A 17 5.47 -7.44 -7.34
N GLY A 18 5.84 -8.25 -8.33
CA GLY A 18 5.08 -8.32 -9.57
C GLY A 18 5.57 -9.41 -10.49
N ARG A 19 4.82 -9.60 -11.58
CA ARG A 19 5.19 -10.55 -12.62
C ARG A 19 5.89 -9.83 -13.76
N ILE A 20 7.03 -10.36 -14.21
CA ILE A 20 7.70 -9.86 -15.40
C ILE A 20 6.86 -10.22 -16.63
N LYS A 21 6.33 -9.20 -17.32
CA LYS A 21 5.56 -9.40 -18.55
C LYS A 21 6.43 -9.63 -19.78
N ARG A 22 7.56 -8.94 -19.87
CA ARG A 22 8.47 -8.96 -21.01
C ARG A 22 9.88 -8.62 -20.54
N GLY A 23 10.87 -9.22 -21.21
CA GLY A 23 12.29 -8.96 -20.96
C GLY A 23 12.83 -9.72 -19.76
N LYS A 24 13.94 -9.22 -19.23
CA LYS A 24 14.66 -9.77 -18.09
C LYS A 24 15.18 -8.63 -17.22
N VAL A 25 15.34 -8.90 -15.94
CA VAL A 25 15.91 -7.95 -14.98
C VAL A 25 17.12 -8.56 -14.29
N LYS A 26 18.13 -7.72 -14.05
CA LYS A 26 19.32 -8.07 -13.27
C LYS A 26 19.52 -7.11 -12.10
N PRO A 27 20.18 -7.55 -11.02
CA PRO A 27 20.68 -6.64 -10.00
C PRO A 27 21.53 -5.53 -10.61
N ASN A 28 21.47 -4.33 -10.04
CA ASN A 28 22.16 -3.12 -10.51
C ASN A 28 21.76 -2.59 -11.90
N GLN A 29 20.72 -3.15 -12.53
CA GLN A 29 20.23 -2.64 -13.80
C GLN A 29 19.50 -1.29 -13.63
N GLN A 30 19.74 -0.37 -14.56
CA GLN A 30 19.01 0.90 -14.60
C GLN A 30 17.67 0.69 -15.32
N VAL A 31 16.60 1.23 -14.72
CA VAL A 31 15.22 1.05 -15.19
C VAL A 31 14.48 2.37 -15.10
N THR A 32 13.43 2.51 -15.90
CA THR A 32 12.50 3.64 -15.82
C THR A 32 11.17 3.15 -15.28
N ILE A 33 10.69 3.80 -14.22
CA ILE A 33 9.39 3.53 -13.61
C ILE A 33 8.42 4.57 -14.17
N ILE A 34 7.30 4.10 -14.71
CA ILE A 34 6.19 4.94 -15.13
C ILE A 34 5.00 4.71 -14.17
N ASP A 35 4.46 5.80 -13.64
CA ASP A 35 3.29 5.77 -12.77
C ASP A 35 1.99 5.64 -13.58
N SER A 36 0.85 5.55 -12.89
CA SER A 36 -0.47 5.50 -13.53
C SER A 36 -0.87 6.80 -14.24
N GLU A 37 -0.24 7.92 -13.92
CA GLU A 37 -0.48 9.24 -14.53
C GLU A 37 0.42 9.49 -15.76
N GLY A 38 1.37 8.59 -16.02
CA GLY A 38 2.35 8.69 -17.10
C GLY A 38 3.63 9.45 -16.74
N LYS A 39 3.83 9.88 -15.49
CA LYS A 39 5.11 10.46 -15.06
C LYS A 39 6.15 9.36 -14.96
N THR A 40 7.35 9.68 -15.45
CA THR A 40 8.49 8.76 -15.48
C THR A 40 9.56 9.19 -14.50
N ARG A 41 10.19 8.21 -13.87
CA ARG A 41 11.38 8.40 -13.03
C ARG A 41 12.37 7.29 -13.30
N ASN A 42 13.65 7.61 -13.20
CA ASN A 42 14.70 6.62 -13.34
C ASN A 42 15.07 6.05 -11.97
N GLY A 43 15.25 4.74 -11.92
CA GLY A 43 15.67 4.00 -10.74
C GLY A 43 16.77 3.01 -11.08
N LYS A 44 17.45 2.51 -10.06
CA LYS A 44 18.42 1.42 -10.19
C LYS A 44 17.94 0.24 -9.37
N VAL A 45 17.83 -0.91 -9.99
CA VAL A 45 17.46 -2.16 -9.31
C VAL A 45 18.55 -2.49 -8.29
N GLY A 46 18.18 -2.61 -7.03
CA GLY A 46 19.08 -3.05 -5.96
C GLY A 46 19.28 -4.55 -6.03
N LYS A 47 18.32 -5.29 -5.48
CA LYS A 47 18.30 -6.77 -5.49
C LYS A 47 17.08 -7.30 -6.24
N VAL A 48 17.24 -8.46 -6.85
CA VAL A 48 16.18 -9.23 -7.49
C VAL A 48 15.97 -10.50 -6.67
N LEU A 49 14.79 -10.63 -6.07
CA LEU A 49 14.44 -11.75 -5.20
C LEU A 49 13.38 -12.61 -5.90
N THR A 50 13.70 -13.88 -6.11
CA THR A 50 12.75 -14.87 -6.66
C THR A 50 12.17 -15.71 -5.53
N HIS A 51 10.94 -16.19 -5.68
CA HIS A 51 10.29 -17.04 -4.69
C HIS A 51 10.69 -18.51 -4.91
N LEU A 52 11.25 -19.14 -3.88
CA LEU A 52 11.52 -20.58 -3.83
C LEU A 52 10.76 -21.18 -2.65
N GLY A 53 9.59 -21.77 -2.94
CA GLY A 53 8.68 -22.23 -1.89
C GLY A 53 8.12 -21.06 -1.08
N LEU A 54 8.43 -21.03 0.22
CA LEU A 54 8.02 -19.97 1.14
C LEU A 54 9.10 -18.89 1.33
N GLU A 55 10.31 -19.13 0.83
CA GLU A 55 11.45 -18.24 1.01
C GLU A 55 11.70 -17.40 -0.24
N ARG A 56 12.35 -16.24 -0.03
CA ARG A 56 12.82 -15.36 -1.10
C ARG A 56 14.33 -15.51 -1.21
N ILE A 57 14.80 -15.88 -2.40
CA ILE A 57 16.23 -16.03 -2.70
C ILE A 57 16.70 -14.97 -3.69
N GLU A 58 17.93 -14.48 -3.51
CA GLU A 58 18.54 -13.57 -4.47
C GLU A 58 18.84 -14.31 -5.78
N SER A 59 18.46 -13.72 -6.91
CA SER A 59 18.75 -14.25 -8.25
C SER A 59 19.49 -13.21 -9.08
N ASP A 60 20.47 -13.66 -9.85
CA ASP A 60 21.25 -12.82 -10.76
C ASP A 60 20.45 -12.39 -11.99
N VAL A 61 19.44 -13.18 -12.37
CA VAL A 61 18.58 -12.94 -13.53
C VAL A 61 17.17 -13.43 -13.21
N ALA A 62 16.17 -12.62 -13.58
CA ALA A 62 14.79 -13.05 -13.64
C ALA A 62 14.20 -12.73 -15.02
N GLU A 63 13.36 -13.61 -15.54
CA GLU A 63 12.86 -13.58 -16.91
C GLU A 63 11.34 -13.41 -16.99
N ALA A 64 10.84 -13.14 -18.19
CA ALA A 64 9.42 -13.00 -18.44
C ALA A 64 8.65 -14.26 -18.02
N GLY A 65 7.65 -14.08 -17.16
CA GLY A 65 6.90 -15.16 -16.52
C GLY A 65 7.12 -15.23 -15.01
N ASP A 66 8.30 -14.82 -14.52
CA ASP A 66 8.66 -14.95 -13.11
C ASP A 66 7.93 -13.93 -12.23
N ILE A 67 7.58 -14.38 -11.02
CA ILE A 67 7.06 -13.53 -9.94
C ILE A 67 8.22 -13.19 -9.01
N ILE A 68 8.66 -11.94 -9.06
CA ILE A 68 9.83 -11.47 -8.34
C ILE A 68 9.51 -10.29 -7.45
N ALA A 69 10.35 -10.12 -6.43
CA ALA A 69 10.41 -8.99 -5.53
C ALA A 69 11.66 -8.17 -5.85
N ILE A 70 11.48 -6.89 -6.17
CA ILE A 70 12.57 -5.95 -6.51
C ILE A 70 12.72 -4.92 -5.40
N THR A 71 13.97 -4.57 -5.09
CA THR A 71 14.30 -3.53 -4.09
C THR A 71 15.14 -2.41 -4.69
N GLY A 72 15.30 -1.31 -3.96
CA GLY A 72 16.20 -0.20 -4.34
C GLY A 72 15.61 0.83 -5.31
N LEU A 73 14.32 0.76 -5.59
CA LEU A 73 13.62 1.65 -6.53
C LEU A 73 12.93 2.85 -5.85
N GLY A 74 13.13 3.05 -4.54
CA GLY A 74 12.47 4.10 -3.78
C GLY A 74 11.00 3.80 -3.50
N GLU A 75 10.17 4.83 -3.41
CA GLU A 75 8.73 4.71 -3.13
C GLU A 75 7.97 4.21 -4.36
N LEU A 76 7.77 2.90 -4.51
CA LEU A 76 6.93 2.31 -5.56
C LEU A 76 5.45 2.37 -5.19
N ASN A 77 4.59 2.55 -6.19
CA ASN A 77 3.13 2.45 -6.04
C ASN A 77 2.59 1.21 -6.76
N ILE A 78 1.41 0.73 -6.33
CA ILE A 78 0.72 -0.35 -7.03
C ILE A 78 0.24 0.18 -8.39
N SER A 79 0.39 -0.63 -9.44
CA SER A 79 0.22 -0.28 -10.86
C SER A 79 1.38 0.46 -11.52
N ASP A 80 2.43 0.84 -10.79
CA ASP A 80 3.65 1.35 -11.42
C ASP A 80 4.23 0.29 -12.38
N THR A 81 4.66 0.73 -13.56
CA THR A 81 5.30 -0.14 -14.54
C THR A 81 6.80 0.14 -14.58
N ILE A 82 7.59 -0.87 -14.27
CA ILE A 82 9.05 -0.86 -14.40
C ILE A 82 9.41 -1.31 -15.82
N CYS A 83 10.08 -0.43 -16.56
CA CYS A 83 10.48 -0.61 -17.93
C CYS A 83 11.99 -0.49 -18.10
N ASP A 84 12.48 -1.01 -19.21
CA ASP A 84 13.84 -0.72 -19.65
C ASP A 84 13.95 0.75 -20.10
N THR A 85 15.11 1.37 -19.87
CA THR A 85 15.33 2.79 -20.17
C THR A 85 15.24 3.10 -21.67
N GLN A 86 15.49 2.10 -22.52
CA GLN A 86 15.42 2.22 -23.97
C GLN A 86 14.00 2.10 -24.52
N ASN A 87 13.08 1.46 -23.80
CA ASN A 87 11.74 1.19 -24.29
C ASN A 87 10.71 1.29 -23.15
N VAL A 88 10.32 2.52 -22.85
CA VAL A 88 9.35 2.85 -21.80
C VAL A 88 7.93 2.70 -22.36
N GLU A 89 7.25 1.64 -21.93
CA GLU A 89 5.86 1.35 -22.30
C GLU A 89 5.03 1.13 -21.04
N ALA A 90 4.06 2.01 -20.77
CA ALA A 90 3.15 1.85 -19.65
C ALA A 90 2.19 0.67 -19.89
N LEU A 91 2.04 -0.20 -18.90
CA LEU A 91 0.97 -1.17 -18.90
C LEU A 91 -0.33 -0.52 -18.40
N PRO A 92 -1.50 -0.99 -18.85
CA PRO A 92 -2.78 -0.48 -18.36
C PRO A 92 -2.82 -0.63 -16.83
N ALA A 93 -3.18 0.47 -16.16
CA ALA A 93 -3.29 0.48 -14.70
C ALA A 93 -4.32 -0.56 -14.25
N LEU A 94 -4.06 -1.23 -13.13
CA LEU A 94 -5.06 -2.11 -12.53
C LEU A 94 -6.23 -1.24 -12.05
N SER A 95 -7.45 -1.61 -12.42
CA SER A 95 -8.65 -0.98 -11.88
C SER A 95 -8.72 -1.28 -10.38
N VAL A 96 -8.61 -0.24 -9.56
CA VAL A 96 -8.79 -0.35 -8.12
C VAL A 96 -10.29 -0.24 -7.84
N ASP A 97 -10.87 -1.24 -7.18
CA ASP A 97 -12.27 -1.13 -6.75
C ASP A 97 -12.45 0.05 -5.80
N GLU A 98 -13.42 0.92 -6.10
CA GLU A 98 -13.79 2.05 -5.26
C GLU A 98 -14.26 1.56 -3.86
N PRO A 99 -13.98 2.32 -2.80
CA PRO A 99 -14.49 1.99 -1.47
C PRO A 99 -16.02 2.05 -1.47
N THR A 100 -16.65 1.11 -0.76
CA THR A 100 -18.12 0.97 -0.68
C THR A 100 -18.66 1.32 0.70
N VAL A 101 -17.81 1.27 1.73
CA VAL A 101 -18.17 1.53 3.13
C VAL A 101 -17.19 2.54 3.73
N SER A 102 -17.71 3.46 4.53
CA SER A 102 -16.94 4.40 5.35
C SER A 102 -17.23 4.21 6.83
N MET A 103 -16.25 4.49 7.69
CA MET A 103 -16.43 4.64 9.13
C MET A 103 -15.45 5.68 9.68
N PHE A 104 -15.75 6.24 10.84
CA PHE A 104 -14.85 7.15 11.54
C PHE A 104 -13.99 6.37 12.54
N PHE A 105 -12.69 6.59 12.47
CA PHE A 105 -11.71 6.13 13.44
C PHE A 105 -11.37 7.32 14.32
N CYS A 106 -11.67 7.21 15.61
CA CYS A 106 -11.51 8.30 16.57
C CYS A 106 -10.54 7.91 17.69
N VAL A 107 -9.87 8.91 18.25
CA VAL A 107 -9.12 8.75 19.50
C VAL A 107 -10.07 8.32 20.62
N ASN A 108 -9.63 7.40 21.48
CA ASN A 108 -10.42 7.02 22.65
C ASN A 108 -10.37 8.13 23.71
N THR A 109 -11.48 8.85 23.89
CA THR A 109 -11.64 9.89 24.92
C THR A 109 -12.40 9.39 26.17
N SER A 110 -12.61 8.07 26.28
CA SER A 110 -13.32 7.48 27.42
C SER A 110 -12.49 7.47 28.71
N PRO A 111 -13.12 7.30 29.90
CA PRO A 111 -12.42 7.16 31.19
C PRO A 111 -11.50 5.93 31.29
N PHE A 112 -11.53 5.05 30.29
CA PHE A 112 -10.68 3.86 30.21
C PHE A 112 -9.49 4.04 29.26
N CYS A 113 -9.31 5.24 28.69
CA CYS A 113 -8.22 5.57 27.78
C CYS A 113 -6.85 5.17 28.36
N GLY A 114 -6.07 4.40 27.59
CA GLY A 114 -4.68 4.05 27.91
C GLY A 114 -4.52 2.98 28.98
N LYS A 115 -5.58 2.21 29.26
CA LYS A 115 -5.51 1.05 30.17
C LYS A 115 -5.08 -0.23 29.47
N GLU A 116 -5.42 -0.40 28.19
CA GLU A 116 -5.13 -1.62 27.43
C GLU A 116 -4.18 -1.35 26.25
N GLY A 117 -4.28 -0.19 25.59
CA GLY A 117 -3.43 0.19 24.47
C GLY A 117 -2.27 1.11 24.84
N LYS A 118 -1.17 0.97 24.10
CA LYS A 118 0.02 1.84 24.19
C LYS A 118 -0.07 3.02 23.24
N TYR A 119 -0.82 2.88 22.15
CA TYR A 119 -0.95 3.89 21.10
C TYR A 119 -2.37 4.46 21.11
N VAL A 120 -2.51 5.68 21.62
CA VAL A 120 -3.82 6.33 21.87
C VAL A 120 -3.92 7.71 21.24
N THR A 121 -2.82 8.27 20.73
CA THR A 121 -2.81 9.64 20.21
C THR A 121 -3.27 9.70 18.75
N SER A 122 -3.94 10.79 18.38
CA SER A 122 -4.39 11.05 17.00
C SER A 122 -3.25 10.89 15.98
N ARG A 123 -2.06 11.45 16.29
CA ARG A 123 -0.86 11.34 15.44
C ARG A 123 -0.42 9.90 15.19
N GLN A 124 -0.40 9.05 16.23
CA GLN A 124 0.00 7.65 16.09
C GLN A 124 -0.99 6.87 15.22
N ILE A 125 -2.29 7.15 15.37
CA ILE A 125 -3.36 6.54 14.56
C ILE A 125 -3.19 6.97 13.09
N LEU A 126 -3.03 8.27 12.83
CA LEU A 126 -2.82 8.79 11.48
C LEU A 126 -1.58 8.20 10.81
N ASP A 127 -0.45 8.15 11.52
CA ASP A 127 0.79 7.55 11.01
C ASP A 127 0.59 6.06 10.64
N ARG A 128 -0.20 5.32 11.43
CA ARG A 128 -0.51 3.91 11.16
C ARG A 128 -1.46 3.74 9.98
N LEU A 129 -2.46 4.60 9.84
CA LEU A 129 -3.39 4.62 8.70
C LEU A 129 -2.64 4.97 7.40
N ASN A 130 -1.74 5.95 7.44
CA ASN A 130 -0.92 6.33 6.29
C ASN A 130 0.03 5.21 5.86
N LYS A 131 0.59 4.44 6.80
CA LYS A 131 1.36 3.23 6.46
C LYS A 131 0.51 2.16 5.78
N GLU A 132 -0.76 2.04 6.16
CA GLU A 132 -1.68 1.09 5.53
C GLU A 132 -1.99 1.48 4.08
N LEU A 133 -2.17 2.79 3.80
CA LEU A 133 -2.46 3.30 2.45
C LEU A 133 -1.41 2.89 1.41
N VAL A 134 -0.14 2.71 1.82
CA VAL A 134 0.94 2.28 0.92
C VAL A 134 0.69 0.87 0.39
N HIS A 135 0.21 -0.03 1.24
CA HIS A 135 0.04 -1.46 0.88
C HIS A 135 -1.38 -1.74 0.38
N ASN A 136 -2.35 -0.96 0.85
CA ASN A 136 -3.77 -1.22 0.67
C ASN A 136 -4.41 -0.19 -0.25
N VAL A 137 -4.38 -0.49 -1.55
CA VAL A 137 -4.89 0.41 -2.61
C VAL A 137 -6.38 0.71 -2.48
N ALA A 138 -7.12 -0.13 -1.76
CA ALA A 138 -8.56 0.02 -1.64
C ALA A 138 -8.99 0.88 -0.44
N LEU A 139 -8.04 1.19 0.44
CA LEU A 139 -8.29 2.05 1.58
C LEU A 139 -8.18 3.52 1.16
N ARG A 140 -9.07 4.35 1.69
CA ARG A 140 -8.99 5.82 1.61
C ARG A 140 -9.11 6.35 3.02
N VAL A 141 -8.24 7.30 3.36
CA VAL A 141 -8.23 7.96 4.66
C VAL A 141 -8.36 9.45 4.40
N GLU A 142 -9.36 10.07 5.00
CA GLU A 142 -9.63 11.51 4.94
C GLU A 142 -9.53 12.08 6.36
N GLU A 143 -8.73 13.13 6.53
CA GLU A 143 -8.73 13.92 7.76
C GLU A 143 -10.03 14.72 7.85
N THR A 144 -10.64 14.77 9.03
CA THR A 144 -11.89 15.48 9.24
C THR A 144 -11.64 16.83 9.94
N PRO A 145 -12.62 17.74 10.04
CA PRO A 145 -12.47 18.98 10.80
C PRO A 145 -12.14 18.73 12.28
N ASP A 146 -12.50 17.55 12.79
CA ASP A 146 -12.09 17.09 14.11
C ASP A 146 -10.72 16.40 14.01
N ALA A 147 -9.72 16.97 14.68
CA ALA A 147 -8.35 16.46 14.68
C ALA A 147 -8.23 15.07 15.32
N ASP A 148 -9.23 14.66 16.09
CA ASP A 148 -9.28 13.36 16.75
C ASP A 148 -10.10 12.32 15.98
N ALA A 149 -10.64 12.66 14.79
CA ALA A 149 -11.43 11.75 13.96
C ALA A 149 -10.94 11.69 12.50
N PHE A 150 -10.81 10.47 11.99
CA PHE A 150 -10.39 10.18 10.62
C PHE A 150 -11.48 9.37 9.91
N ARG A 151 -11.88 9.80 8.72
CA ARG A 151 -12.83 9.03 7.90
C ARG A 151 -12.06 8.02 7.07
N VAL A 152 -12.29 6.74 7.36
CA VAL A 152 -11.63 5.62 6.68
C VAL A 152 -12.65 4.88 5.84
N SER A 153 -12.37 4.73 4.55
CA SER A 153 -13.24 4.06 3.58
C SER A 153 -12.55 2.86 2.95
N GLY A 154 -13.28 1.76 2.77
CA GLY A 154 -12.75 0.51 2.23
C GLY A 154 -13.76 -0.29 1.41
N ARG A 155 -13.36 -1.44 0.89
CA ARG A 155 -14.16 -2.33 0.01
C ARG A 155 -15.39 -2.99 0.67
N GLY A 156 -15.52 -2.90 1.98
CA GLY A 156 -16.62 -3.49 2.73
C GLY A 156 -16.36 -3.47 4.24
N GLU A 157 -17.34 -3.90 5.02
CA GLU A 157 -17.25 -3.95 6.49
C GLU A 157 -16.11 -4.86 6.95
N LEU A 158 -16.02 -6.09 6.40
CA LEU A 158 -14.98 -7.06 6.76
C LEU A 158 -13.56 -6.51 6.54
N HIS A 159 -13.35 -5.74 5.48
CA HIS A 159 -12.07 -5.14 5.18
C HIS A 159 -11.61 -4.20 6.31
N LEU A 160 -12.54 -3.38 6.80
CA LEU A 160 -12.28 -2.43 7.88
C LEU A 160 -12.17 -3.14 9.24
N SER A 161 -12.95 -4.21 9.47
CA SER A 161 -12.83 -5.03 10.68
C SER A 161 -11.46 -5.69 10.81
N VAL A 162 -10.88 -6.19 9.71
CA VAL A 162 -9.53 -6.77 9.71
C VAL A 162 -8.48 -5.71 10.06
N LEU A 163 -8.61 -4.49 9.53
CA LEU A 163 -7.71 -3.38 9.87
C LEU A 163 -7.80 -3.03 11.36
N ILE A 164 -9.01 -2.91 11.91
CA ILE A 164 -9.24 -2.62 13.33
C ILE A 164 -8.60 -3.70 14.22
N GLU A 165 -8.83 -4.97 13.91
CA GLU A 165 -8.30 -6.08 14.72
C GLU A 165 -6.77 -6.17 14.66
N ASN A 166 -6.17 -5.90 13.49
CA ASN A 166 -4.71 -5.82 13.37
C ASN A 166 -4.15 -4.68 14.23
N MET A 167 -4.73 -3.48 14.14
CA MET A 167 -4.34 -2.34 14.98
C MET A 167 -4.53 -2.64 16.47
N ARG A 168 -5.61 -3.33 16.87
CA ARG A 168 -5.83 -3.74 18.26
C ARG A 168 -4.74 -4.69 18.75
N ARG A 169 -4.31 -5.66 17.92
CA ARG A 169 -3.19 -6.58 18.24
C ARG A 169 -1.84 -5.88 18.30
N GLU A 170 -1.66 -4.82 17.52
CA GLU A 170 -0.49 -3.93 17.59
C GLU A 170 -0.50 -3.04 18.86
N GLY A 171 -1.60 -3.01 19.61
CA GLY A 171 -1.74 -2.25 20.86
C GLY A 171 -2.29 -0.84 20.68
N PHE A 172 -3.00 -0.57 19.58
CA PHE A 172 -3.76 0.66 19.40
C PHE A 172 -5.09 0.60 20.14
N GLU A 173 -5.45 1.71 20.77
CA GLU A 173 -6.75 1.90 21.40
C GLU A 173 -7.46 3.08 20.75
N MET A 174 -8.61 2.80 20.13
CA MET A 174 -9.37 3.74 19.32
C MET A 174 -10.85 3.41 19.40
N ALA A 175 -11.68 4.43 19.20
CA ALA A 175 -13.12 4.27 19.03
C ALA A 175 -13.45 4.24 17.54
N VAL A 176 -14.49 3.49 17.17
CA VAL A 176 -14.97 3.42 15.79
C VAL A 176 -16.46 3.75 15.74
N SER A 177 -16.88 4.49 14.71
CA SER A 177 -18.29 4.71 14.44
C SER A 177 -18.94 3.49 13.78
N PRO A 178 -20.27 3.38 13.80
CA PRO A 178 -20.99 2.49 12.90
C PRO A 178 -20.58 2.77 11.44
N SER A 179 -20.56 1.72 10.63
CA SER A 179 -20.28 1.81 9.21
C SER A 179 -21.44 2.47 8.47
N GLU A 180 -21.13 3.42 7.60
CA GLU A 180 -22.08 4.06 6.69
C GLU A 180 -21.73 3.72 5.24
N SER A 181 -22.72 3.67 4.35
CA SER A 181 -22.50 3.48 2.92
C SER A 181 -21.68 4.63 2.36
N TYR A 182 -20.65 4.31 1.56
CA TYR A 182 -19.85 5.31 0.86
C TYR A 182 -20.71 5.99 -0.22
N LEU A 183 -21.15 7.21 0.06
CA LEU A 183 -21.79 8.07 -0.94
C LEU A 183 -20.73 8.99 -1.56
N PRO A 184 -20.30 8.75 -2.82
CA PRO A 184 -19.38 9.66 -3.49
C PRO A 184 -20.05 11.03 -3.64
N ARG A 185 -19.39 12.08 -3.14
CA ARG A 185 -19.90 13.48 -3.16
C ARG A 185 -20.25 14.01 -4.56
N ASN A 186 -19.84 13.34 -5.64
CA ASN A 186 -20.00 13.79 -7.03
C ASN A 186 -21.06 13.05 -7.86
N ARG A 187 -21.98 12.29 -7.25
CA ARG A 187 -22.97 11.49 -8.01
C ARG A 187 -24.37 12.10 -8.16
N TRP A 188 -24.51 13.40 -7.99
CA TRP A 188 -25.76 14.11 -8.31
C TRP A 188 -25.43 15.46 -8.98
N PRO A 189 -25.80 15.67 -10.26
CA PRO A 189 -25.81 17.00 -10.88
C PRO A 189 -26.92 17.90 -10.30
#